data_AF-A0A128EDA2-F1
#
_entry.id   AF-A0A128EDA2-F1
#
_cell.length_a   1.000
_cell.length_b   1.000
_cell.length_c   1.000
_cell.angle_alpha   90.00
_cell.angle_beta   90.00
_cell.angle_gamma   90.00
#
_symmetry.space_group_name_H-M   'P 1'
#
loop_
_entity.id
_entity.type
_entity.pdbx_description
1 polymer ?
#
loop_
_entity_poly.entity_id
_entity_poly.type
_entity_poly.pdbx_seq_one_letter_code
_entity_poly.pdbx_strand_id
1 'polypeptide(L)'
;MLSMKNKYIYRSRISEKKFCEILKYFCLDLEAVKIAKICNTSRNSINKILKDIRILMAQECEKISKFDGEIEIDESYFLLRFASNCK
;
A
#
# COMPACT_ATOMS: atom_id res chain seq x y z
N MET A 1 2.61 -16.14 -25.97
CA MET A 1 2.27 -15.23 -24.85
C MET A 1 3.55 -14.92 -24.09
N LEU A 2 4.03 -13.66 -24.12
CA LEU A 2 5.15 -13.25 -23.27
C LEU A 2 4.67 -13.35 -21.82
N SER A 3 5.21 -14.31 -21.06
CA SER A 3 5.03 -14.37 -19.62
C SER A 3 5.74 -13.14 -19.03
N MET A 4 5.00 -12.04 -18.89
CA MET A 4 5.47 -10.83 -18.26
C MET A 4 5.75 -11.18 -16.80
N LYS A 5 7.03 -11.30 -16.47
CA LYS A 5 7.44 -11.59 -15.11
C LYS A 5 7.18 -10.33 -14.29
N ASN A 6 6.29 -10.41 -13.31
CA ASN A 6 5.95 -9.28 -12.45
C ASN A 6 7.22 -8.68 -11.83
N LYS A 7 7.52 -7.41 -12.15
CA LYS A 7 8.71 -6.68 -11.68
C LYS A 7 8.73 -6.51 -10.14
N TYR A 8 7.57 -6.43 -9.52
CA TYR A 8 7.41 -6.10 -8.10
C TYR A 8 7.47 -7.31 -7.18
N ILE A 9 7.23 -8.51 -7.73
CA ILE A 9 7.18 -9.74 -6.95
C ILE A 9 8.23 -10.73 -7.48
N TYR A 10 9.38 -10.76 -6.81
CA TYR A 10 10.46 -11.69 -7.10
C TYR A 10 10.40 -12.93 -6.18
N ARG A 11 10.48 -14.13 -6.78
CA ARG A 11 10.49 -15.45 -6.09
C ARG A 11 9.29 -15.78 -5.19
N SER A 12 8.18 -15.05 -5.32
CA SER A 12 6.94 -15.40 -4.62
C SER A 12 6.20 -16.54 -5.33
N ARG A 13 5.42 -17.30 -4.56
CA ARG A 13 4.43 -18.26 -5.08
C ARG A 13 3.13 -17.61 -5.55
N ILE A 14 3.08 -16.27 -5.55
CA ILE A 14 1.91 -15.49 -6.01
C ILE A 14 2.03 -15.28 -7.50
N SER A 15 1.00 -15.72 -8.23
CA SER A 15 0.89 -15.45 -9.66
C SER A 15 0.60 -13.97 -9.92
N GLU A 16 0.96 -13.49 -11.11
CA GLU A 16 0.71 -12.11 -11.51
C GLU A 16 -0.78 -11.74 -11.45
N LYS A 17 -1.67 -12.62 -11.95
CA LYS A 17 -3.12 -12.42 -11.88
C LYS A 17 -3.60 -12.15 -10.44
N LYS A 18 -3.08 -12.94 -9.50
CA LYS A 18 -3.42 -12.84 -8.08
C LYS A 18 -2.85 -11.56 -7.46
N PHE A 19 -1.67 -11.13 -7.88
CA PHE A 19 -1.15 -9.82 -7.50
C PHE A 19 -2.03 -8.67 -8.02
N CYS A 20 -2.48 -8.73 -9.28
CA CYS A 20 -3.40 -7.74 -9.83
C CYS A 20 -4.73 -7.69 -9.06
N GLU A 21 -5.25 -8.83 -8.60
CA GLU A 21 -6.42 -8.85 -7.71
C GLU A 21 -6.13 -8.16 -6.37
N ILE A 22 -5.00 -8.48 -5.73
CA ILE A 22 -4.57 -7.82 -4.48
C ILE A 22 -4.48 -6.30 -4.67
N LEU A 23 -3.90 -5.84 -5.78
CA LEU A 23 -3.82 -4.42 -6.11
C LEU A 23 -5.20 -3.78 -6.26
N LYS A 24 -6.13 -4.43 -6.99
CA LYS A 24 -7.51 -3.95 -7.13
C LYS A 24 -8.19 -3.80 -5.77
N TYR A 25 -8.03 -4.80 -4.90
CA TYR A 25 -8.62 -4.74 -3.55
C TYR A 25 -7.98 -3.68 -2.66
N PHE A 26 -6.67 -3.45 -2.81
CA PHE A 26 -5.99 -2.35 -2.13
C PHE A 26 -6.53 -0.99 -2.58
N CYS A 27 -6.78 -0.78 -3.88
CA CYS A 27 -7.38 0.45 -4.38
C CYS A 27 -8.83 0.65 -3.92
N LEU A 28 -9.55 -0.43 -3.59
CA LEU A 28 -10.88 -0.40 -2.98
C LEU A 28 -10.84 -0.22 -1.44
N ASP A 29 -9.66 0.07 -0.89
CA ASP A 29 -9.42 0.26 0.54
C ASP A 29 -9.87 -0.93 1.43
N LEU A 30 -9.72 -2.15 0.91
CA LEU A 30 -10.03 -3.35 1.67
C LEU A 30 -8.92 -3.67 2.69
N GLU A 31 -9.33 -4.03 3.90
CA GLU A 31 -8.41 -4.50 4.93
C GLU A 31 -7.67 -5.78 4.50
N ALA A 32 -6.41 -5.90 4.93
CA ALA A 32 -5.57 -7.06 4.64
C ALA A 32 -6.19 -8.40 5.05
N VAL A 33 -6.99 -8.42 6.12
CA VAL A 33 -7.70 -9.63 6.58
C VAL A 33 -8.77 -10.05 5.57
N LYS A 34 -9.52 -9.11 5.01
CA LYS A 34 -10.54 -9.36 3.99
C LYS A 34 -9.89 -9.84 2.70
N ILE A 35 -8.82 -9.18 2.27
CA ILE A 35 -8.04 -9.57 1.08
C ILE A 35 -7.44 -10.98 1.25
N ALA A 36 -6.87 -11.28 2.42
CA ALA A 36 -6.31 -12.60 2.71
C ALA A 36 -7.35 -13.73 2.59
N LYS A 37 -8.58 -13.49 3.06
CA LYS A 37 -9.70 -14.43 2.92
C LYS A 37 -10.12 -14.61 1.46
N ILE A 38 -10.30 -13.52 0.72
CA ILE A 38 -10.73 -13.56 -0.70
C ILE A 38 -9.67 -14.23 -1.58
N CYS A 39 -8.40 -13.83 -1.42
CA CYS A 39 -7.29 -14.37 -2.19
C CYS A 39 -6.77 -15.70 -1.64
N ASN A 40 -7.34 -16.29 -0.59
CA ASN A 40 -6.85 -17.50 0.08
C ASN A 40 -5.31 -17.50 0.24
N THR A 41 -4.78 -16.45 0.86
CA THR A 41 -3.34 -16.20 1.02
C THR A 41 -3.09 -15.77 2.46
N SER A 42 -1.91 -16.10 3.00
CA SER A 42 -1.62 -15.74 4.39
C SER A 42 -1.73 -14.22 4.61
N ARG A 43 -2.35 -13.82 5.73
CA ARG A 43 -2.45 -12.42 6.15
C ARG A 43 -1.08 -11.74 6.19
N ASN A 44 -0.04 -12.45 6.60
CA ASN A 44 1.33 -11.94 6.67
C ASN A 44 1.88 -11.61 5.27
N SER A 45 1.63 -12.48 4.28
CA SER A 45 2.02 -12.22 2.89
C SER A 45 1.29 -11.03 2.30
N ILE A 46 -0.03 -10.91 2.54
CA ILE A 46 -0.82 -9.75 2.08
C ILE A 46 -0.30 -8.47 2.75
N ASN A 47 -0.12 -8.47 4.07
CA ASN A 47 0.42 -7.30 4.78
C ASN A 47 1.78 -6.87 4.25
N LYS A 48 2.67 -7.82 3.94
CA LYS A 48 3.97 -7.52 3.33
C LYS A 48 3.77 -6.80 1.99
N ILE A 49 2.93 -7.34 1.12
CA ILE A 49 2.65 -6.75 -0.21
C ILE A 49 2.05 -5.35 -0.07
N LEU A 50 1.05 -5.16 0.79
CA LEU A 50 0.43 -3.85 0.99
C LEU A 50 1.40 -2.83 1.57
N LYS A 51 2.31 -3.26 2.45
CA LYS A 51 3.38 -2.41 2.97
C LYS A 51 4.33 -1.97 1.85
N ASP A 52 4.78 -2.92 1.03
CA ASP A 52 5.69 -2.64 -0.09
C ASP A 52 5.05 -1.68 -1.11
N ILE A 53 3.75 -1.84 -1.39
CA ILE A 53 2.99 -0.91 -2.25
C ILE A 53 2.99 0.51 -1.66
N ARG A 54 2.72 0.66 -0.36
CA ARG A 54 2.71 1.97 0.30
C ARG A 54 4.07 2.65 0.27
N ILE A 55 5.15 1.88 0.45
CA ILE A 55 6.53 2.40 0.35
C ILE A 55 6.79 2.90 -1.07
N LEU A 56 6.43 2.12 -2.10
CA LEU A 56 6.57 2.53 -3.49
C LEU A 56 5.76 3.81 -3.79
N MET A 57 4.53 3.91 -3.29
CA MET A 57 3.73 5.12 -3.44
C MET A 57 4.41 6.33 -2.80
N ALA A 58 4.92 6.20 -1.57
CA ALA A 58 5.63 7.28 -0.89
C ALA A 58 6.87 7.73 -1.69
N GLN A 59 7.67 6.79 -2.18
CA GLN A 59 8.85 7.08 -3.01
C GLN A 59 8.50 7.78 -4.32
N GLU A 60 7.41 7.38 -4.99
CA GLU A 60 6.95 8.06 -6.21
C GLU A 60 6.37 9.45 -5.89
N CYS A 61 5.65 9.60 -4.77
CA CYS A 61 5.19 10.90 -4.29
C CYS A 61 6.36 11.85 -3.99
N GLU A 62 7.44 11.37 -3.37
CA GLU A 62 8.65 12.16 -3.11
C GLU A 62 9.30 12.65 -4.41
N LYS A 63 9.34 11.81 -5.45
CA LYS A 63 9.88 12.21 -6.78
C LYS A 63 9.01 13.25 -7.48
N ILE A 64 7.69 13.13 -7.34
CA ILE A 64 6.72 14.07 -7.94
C ILE A 64 6.69 15.39 -7.15
N SER A 65 6.90 15.31 -5.83
CA SER A 65 6.96 16.43 -4.91
C SER A 65 8.18 17.31 -5.18
N LYS A 66 8.08 18.16 -6.20
CA LYS A 66 8.97 19.31 -6.44
C LYS A 66 8.71 20.41 -5.40
N PHE A 67 8.92 20.13 -4.12
CA PHE A 67 8.83 21.13 -3.09
C PHE A 67 10.26 21.50 -2.65
N ASP A 68 10.79 22.58 -3.22
CA ASP A 68 12.10 23.16 -2.88
C ASP A 68 11.97 24.24 -1.76
N GLY A 69 10.84 24.30 -1.06
CA GLY A 69 10.54 25.30 -0.02
C GLY A 69 10.27 24.70 1.36
N GLU A 70 10.38 25.52 2.40
CA GLU A 70 9.96 25.16 3.75
C GLU A 70 8.42 25.12 3.81
N ILE A 71 7.85 23.96 4.12
CA ILE A 71 6.42 23.83 4.41
C ILE A 71 6.28 24.07 5.92
N GLU A 72 5.75 25.23 6.30
CA GLU A 72 5.29 25.46 7.67
C GLU A 72 4.01 24.64 7.87
N ILE A 73 4.17 23.46 8.48
CA ILE A 73 3.03 22.62 8.84
C ILE A 73 2.57 23.07 10.22
N ASP A 74 1.46 23.81 10.25
CA ASP A 74 0.84 24.23 11.50
C ASP A 74 0.33 22.99 12.28
N GLU A 75 0.60 22.93 13.59
CA GLU A 75 0.28 21.77 14.44
C GLU A 75 -1.22 21.42 14.44
N SER A 76 -2.07 22.40 14.13
CA SER A 76 -3.52 22.25 13.93
C SER A 76 -3.88 21.17 12.89
N TYR A 77 -3.00 20.90 11.92
CA TYR A 77 -3.20 19.86 10.91
C TYR A 77 -3.09 18.43 11.47
N PHE A 78 -2.27 18.20 12.50
CA PHE A 78 -2.06 16.86 13.09
C PHE A 78 -3.00 16.55 14.27
N LEU A 79 -3.51 17.57 14.96
CA LEU A 79 -4.30 17.43 16.18
C LEU A 79 -5.65 16.70 15.97
N LEU A 80 -6.18 16.69 14.74
CA LEU A 80 -7.40 15.92 14.40
C LEU A 80 -7.19 14.40 14.46
N ARG A 81 -5.95 13.90 14.48
CA ARG A 81 -5.65 12.46 14.51
C ARG A 81 -5.64 11.88 15.93
N PHE A 82 -5.44 12.70 16.96
CA PHE A 82 -5.27 12.25 18.35
C PHE A 82 -6.48 12.51 19.25
N ALA A 83 -7.42 13.37 18.83
CA ALA A 83 -8.60 13.71 19.63
C ALA A 83 -9.62 12.56 19.79
N SER A 84 -9.55 11.49 18.99
CA SER A 84 -10.53 10.41 18.99
C SER A 84 -10.28 9.27 19.99
N ASN A 85 -9.19 9.33 20.77
CA ASN A 85 -8.87 8.33 21.81
C ASN A 85 -8.99 8.86 23.25
N CYS A 86 -9.67 9.99 23.45
CA CYS A 86 -10.05 10.48 24.77
C CYS A 86 -11.58 10.47 24.91
N LYS A 87 -12.18 9.28 25.00
CA LYS A 87 -13.42 9.00 25.75
C LYS A 87 -13.40 7.57 26.26
#